data_AF-A0AAW5SJX0-F1
#
_entry.id   AF-A0AAW5SJX0-F1
#
_cell.length_a   1.000
_cell.length_b   1.000
_cell.length_c   1.000
_cell.angle_alpha   90.00
_cell.angle_beta   90.00
_cell.angle_gamma   90.00
#
_symmetry.space_group_name_H-M   'P 1'
#
loop_
_entity.id
_entity.type
_entity.pdbx_description
1 polymer ?
#
loop_
_entity_poly.entity_id
_entity_poly.type
_entity_poly.pdbx_seq_one_letter_code
_entity_poly.pdbx_strand_id
1 'polypeptide(L)'
;MGKRVSLILGDSDEAAIAPYLNQGSPAFEVLRHWASQHDVADDIKSEAAALRALLQAGAEALQEHVLDLGYAQLATEFNSESANAERRTARNRHERQT
;
A
#
# COMPACT_ATOMS: atom_id res chain seq x y z
N MET A 1 4.94 -5.33 -22.49
CA MET A 1 4.83 -4.12 -23.34
C MET A 1 4.76 -2.91 -22.43
N GLY A 2 5.66 -1.94 -22.58
CA GLY A 2 5.58 -0.68 -21.84
C GLY A 2 4.74 0.35 -22.59
N LYS A 3 3.80 1.01 -21.90
CA LYS A 3 3.05 2.17 -22.43
C LYS A 3 3.82 3.43 -22.08
N ARG A 4 4.06 4.31 -23.06
CA ARG A 4 4.63 5.65 -22.82
C ARG A 4 3.50 6.62 -22.55
N VAL A 5 3.59 7.37 -21.44
CA VAL A 5 2.63 8.41 -21.07
C VAL A 5 3.43 9.67 -20.75
N SER A 6 3.08 10.77 -21.40
CA SER A 6 3.59 12.10 -21.05
C SER A 6 2.64 12.72 -20.04
N LEU A 7 3.18 13.19 -18.92
CA LEU A 7 2.42 13.84 -17.85
C LEU A 7 2.89 15.28 -17.72
N ILE A 8 1.94 16.21 -17.64
CA ILE A 8 2.20 17.60 -17.27
C ILE A 8 1.75 17.72 -15.82
N LEU A 9 2.66 18.12 -14.95
CA LEU A 9 2.38 18.30 -13.52
C LEU A 9 1.94 19.74 -13.29
N GLY A 10 0.93 19.91 -12.45
CA GLY A 10 0.62 21.23 -11.89
C GLY A 10 1.52 21.56 -10.71
N ASP A 11 1.55 22.81 -10.28
CA ASP A 11 2.41 23.30 -9.21
C ASP A 11 2.29 22.47 -7.91
N SER A 12 1.09 22.02 -7.56
CA SER A 12 0.84 21.19 -6.39
C SER A 12 1.47 19.80 -6.50
N ASP A 13 1.39 19.18 -7.68
CA ASP A 13 1.95 17.85 -7.92
C ASP A 13 3.48 17.94 -7.92
N GLU A 14 4.02 18.98 -8.56
CA GLU A 14 5.46 19.26 -8.58
C GLU A 14 6.01 19.47 -7.17
N ALA A 15 5.33 20.29 -6.36
CA ALA A 15 5.71 20.51 -4.97
C ALA A 15 5.67 19.22 -4.13
N ALA A 16 4.71 18.32 -4.39
CA ALA A 16 4.58 17.06 -3.68
C ALA A 16 5.71 16.07 -4.01
N ILE A 17 6.16 16.04 -5.28
CA ILE A 17 7.23 15.12 -5.71
C ILE A 17 8.64 15.70 -5.54
N ALA A 18 8.80 17.02 -5.46
CA ALA A 18 10.09 17.69 -5.39
C ALA A 18 11.06 17.11 -4.32
N PRO A 19 10.60 16.75 -3.11
CA PRO A 19 11.48 16.12 -2.12
C PRO A 19 12.10 14.81 -2.63
N TYR A 20 11.37 14.03 -3.43
CA TYR A 20 11.81 12.74 -3.96
C TYR A 20 12.65 12.84 -5.24
N LEU A 21 12.84 14.04 -5.78
CA LEU A 21 13.71 14.30 -6.92
C LEU A 21 15.09 14.84 -6.52
N ASN A 22 15.19 15.42 -5.32
CA ASN A 22 16.42 16.01 -4.83
C ASN A 22 17.34 14.96 -4.20
N GLN A 23 18.44 14.63 -4.87
CA GLN A 23 19.41 13.65 -4.38
C GLN A 23 20.00 14.06 -3.02
N GLY A 24 20.06 13.11 -2.08
CA GLY A 24 20.52 13.36 -0.71
C GLY A 24 19.45 13.96 0.21
N SER A 25 18.23 14.23 -0.28
CA SER A 25 17.10 14.48 0.61
C SER A 25 16.71 13.17 1.33
N PRO A 26 16.20 13.24 2.57
CA PRO A 26 15.71 12.05 3.27
C PRO A 26 14.63 11.29 2.48
N ALA A 27 13.73 12.02 1.81
CA ALA A 27 12.66 11.43 1.01
C ALA A 27 13.20 10.69 -0.23
N PHE A 28 14.22 11.26 -0.89
CA PHE A 28 14.89 10.63 -2.01
C PHE A 28 15.58 9.33 -1.59
N GLU A 29 16.29 9.33 -0.46
CA GLU A 29 17.00 8.13 0.01
C GLU A 29 16.02 7.00 0.41
N VAL A 30 14.88 7.35 1.02
CA VAL A 30 13.81 6.37 1.28
C VAL A 30 13.28 5.76 -0.02
N LEU A 31 12.98 6.59 -1.02
CA LEU A 31 12.50 6.11 -2.31
C LEU A 31 13.56 5.26 -3.04
N ARG A 32 14.83 5.66 -2.98
CA ARG A 32 15.94 4.90 -3.55
C ARG A 32 16.08 3.53 -2.90
N HIS A 33 16.01 3.48 -1.57
CA HIS A 33 16.07 2.22 -0.85
C HIS A 33 14.88 1.32 -1.18
N TRP A 34 13.67 1.89 -1.25
CA TRP A 34 12.49 1.17 -1.70
C TRP A 34 12.67 0.64 -3.13
N ALA A 35 13.11 1.46 -4.07
CA ALA A 35 13.34 1.07 -5.46
C ALA A 35 14.34 -0.10 -5.59
N SER A 36 15.40 -0.11 -4.77
CA SER A 36 16.39 -1.19 -4.75
C SER A 36 15.83 -2.54 -4.26
N GLN A 37 14.76 -2.52 -3.45
CA GLN A 37 14.12 -3.74 -2.96
C GLN A 37 13.08 -4.29 -3.95
N HIS A 38 12.48 -3.44 -4.78
CA HIS A 38 11.35 -3.79 -5.65
C HIS A 38 11.76 -3.99 -7.13
N ASP A 39 13.06 -4.10 -7.43
CA ASP A 39 13.63 -4.20 -8.81
C ASP A 39 13.20 -3.03 -9.72
N VAL A 40 12.86 -1.89 -9.11
CA VAL A 40 12.37 -0.69 -9.83
C VAL A 40 13.54 0.23 -10.10
N ALA A 41 14.40 -0.20 -11.02
CA ALA A 41 15.66 0.45 -11.39
C ALA A 41 16.67 0.50 -10.22
N ASP A 42 17.78 -0.24 -10.39
CA ASP A 42 18.93 -0.29 -9.47
C ASP A 42 19.48 1.08 -9.04
N ASP A 43 19.14 2.16 -9.75
CA ASP A 43 19.49 3.51 -9.38
C ASP A 43 18.50 4.52 -9.97
N ILE A 44 17.93 5.38 -9.12
CA ILE A 44 17.06 6.49 -9.53
C ILE A 44 17.93 7.58 -10.17
N LYS A 45 18.29 7.38 -11.44
CA LYS A 45 19.21 8.26 -12.21
C LYS A 45 18.50 9.38 -12.97
N SER A 46 17.17 9.42 -12.94
CA SER A 46 16.37 10.40 -13.66
C SER A 46 15.04 10.66 -12.96
N GLU A 47 14.45 11.82 -13.19
CA GLU A 47 13.11 12.15 -12.69
C GLU A 47 12.07 11.13 -13.16
N ALA A 48 12.14 10.68 -14.40
CA ALA A 48 11.24 9.65 -14.91
C ALA A 48 11.38 8.30 -14.19
N ALA A 49 12.57 7.97 -13.67
CA ALA A 49 12.78 6.79 -12.83
C ALA A 49 12.19 7.01 -11.43
N ALA A 50 12.39 8.19 -10.84
CA ALA A 50 11.82 8.55 -9.55
C ALA A 50 10.28 8.51 -9.58
N LEU A 51 9.68 9.09 -10.63
CA LEU A 51 8.24 9.06 -10.85
C LEU A 51 7.70 7.64 -11.04
N ARG A 52 8.43 6.75 -11.71
CA ARG A 52 8.04 5.33 -11.83
C ARG A 52 8.09 4.62 -10.48
N ALA A 53 9.15 4.85 -9.70
CA ALA A 53 9.26 4.29 -8.36
C ALA A 53 8.12 4.79 -7.45
N LEU A 54 7.83 6.10 -7.46
CA LEU A 54 6.71 6.68 -6.72
C LEU A 54 5.36 6.10 -7.15
N LEU A 55 5.14 5.94 -8.45
CA LEU A 55 3.90 5.36 -8.96
C LEU A 55 3.71 3.92 -8.47
N GLN A 56 4.77 3.12 -8.49
CA GLN A 56 4.70 1.72 -8.06
C GLN A 56 4.56 1.62 -6.54
N ALA A 57 5.32 2.41 -5.78
CA ALA A 57 5.20 2.48 -4.32
C ALA A 57 3.80 2.94 -3.88
N GLY A 58 3.23 3.95 -4.57
CA GLY A 58 1.89 4.43 -4.30
C GLY A 58 0.81 3.40 -4.64
N ALA A 59 0.97 2.65 -5.73
CA ALA A 59 0.05 1.57 -6.08
C ALA A 59 0.07 0.44 -5.04
N GLU A 60 1.26 0.08 -4.56
CA GLU A 60 1.44 -0.93 -3.51
C GLU A 60 0.84 -0.46 -2.18
N ALA A 61 1.11 0.77 -1.76
CA ALA A 61 0.53 1.34 -0.54
C ALA A 61 -1.01 1.41 -0.59
N LEU A 62 -1.59 1.72 -1.75
CA LEU A 62 -3.06 1.68 -1.91
C LEU A 62 -3.60 0.25 -1.84
N GLN A 63 -2.89 -0.73 -2.39
CA GLN A 63 -3.28 -2.14 -2.29
C GLN A 63 -3.25 -2.63 -0.84
N GLU A 64 -2.20 -2.30 -0.09
CA GLU A 64 -2.11 -2.60 1.34
C GLU A 64 -3.25 -1.95 2.12
N HIS A 65 -3.55 -0.67 1.84
CA HIS A 65 -4.64 0.03 2.50
C HIS A 65 -6.02 -0.61 2.22
N VAL A 66 -6.25 -1.12 1.02
CA VAL A 66 -7.47 -1.87 0.69
C VAL A 66 -7.56 -3.16 1.50
N LEU A 67 -6.44 -3.86 1.71
CA LEU A 67 -6.40 -5.05 2.55
C LEU A 67 -6.71 -4.72 4.01
N ASP A 68 -6.13 -3.64 4.55
CA ASP A 68 -6.39 -3.18 5.92
C ASP A 68 -7.87 -2.87 6.14
N LEU A 69 -8.50 -2.17 5.19
CA LEU A 69 -9.93 -1.88 5.23
C LEU A 69 -10.77 -3.16 5.18
N GLY A 70 -10.39 -4.13 4.35
CA GLY A 70 -11.05 -5.42 4.27
C GLY A 70 -10.94 -6.21 5.58
N TYR A 71 -9.77 -6.21 6.21
CA TYR A 71 -9.57 -6.86 7.51
C TYR A 71 -10.36 -6.16 8.63
N ALA A 72 -10.44 -4.83 8.62
CA ALA A 72 -11.26 -4.08 9.58
C ALA A 72 -12.76 -4.41 9.44
N GLN A 73 -13.25 -4.54 8.20
CA GLN A 73 -14.63 -4.95 7.93
C GLN A 73 -14.89 -6.38 8.41
N LEU A 74 -14.00 -7.32 8.08
CA LEU A 74 -14.12 -8.71 8.51
C LEU A 74 -14.09 -8.83 10.04
N ALA A 75 -13.23 -8.08 10.72
CA ALA A 75 -13.17 -8.05 12.17
C ALA A 75 -14.48 -7.51 12.78
N THR A 76 -15.08 -6.51 12.15
CA THR A 76 -16.38 -5.95 12.58
C THR A 76 -17.49 -6.98 12.43
N GLU A 77 -17.57 -7.66 11.28
CA GLU A 77 -18.55 -8.72 11.04
C GLU A 77 -18.36 -9.89 12.01
N PHE A 78 -17.11 -10.34 12.19
CA PHE A 78 -16.81 -11.43 13.10
C PHE A 78 -17.18 -11.07 14.54
N ASN A 79 -16.88 -9.86 14.99
CA ASN A 79 -17.20 -9.40 16.34
C ASN A 79 -18.66 -8.97 16.52
N SER A 80 -19.51 -9.12 15.50
CA SER A 80 -20.94 -8.85 15.62
C SER A 80 -21.61 -9.74 16.67
N GLU A 81 -22.64 -9.21 17.32
CA GLU A 81 -23.34 -9.91 18.41
C GLU A 81 -24.01 -11.21 17.93
N SER A 82 -24.53 -11.23 16.70
CA SER A 82 -25.08 -12.42 16.04
C SER A 82 -24.01 -13.49 15.83
N ALA A 83 -22.85 -13.14 15.26
CA ALA A 83 -21.74 -14.07 15.06
C ALA A 83 -21.18 -14.61 16.39
N ASN A 84 -21.16 -13.78 17.44
CA ASN A 84 -20.79 -14.19 18.79
C ASN A 84 -21.81 -15.18 19.39
N ALA A 85 -23.11 -14.93 19.22
CA ALA A 85 -24.17 -15.81 19.71
C ALA A 85 -24.16 -17.17 18.99
N GLU A 86 -23.94 -17.19 17.68
CA GLU A 86 -23.80 -18.41 16.89
C GLU A 86 -22.59 -19.25 17.35
N ARG A 87 -21.43 -18.61 17.57
CA ARG A 87 -20.23 -19.29 18.07
C ARG A 87 -20.41 -19.89 19.46
N ARG A 88 -21.06 -19.16 20.39
CA ARG A 88 -21.42 -19.71 21.71
C ARG A 88 -22.32 -20.93 21.57
N THR A 89 -23.30 -20.87 20.66
CA THR A 89 -24.24 -21.97 20.42
C THR A 89 -23.56 -23.18 19.79
N ALA A 90 -22.63 -22.98 18.86
CA ALA A 90 -21.82 -24.04 18.27
C ALA A 90 -20.90 -24.69 19.32
N ARG A 91 -20.23 -23.90 20.15
CA ARG A 91 -19.39 -24.38 21.25
C ARG A 91 -20.19 -25.22 22.27
N ASN A 92 -21.34 -24.71 22.72
CA ASN A 92 -22.22 -25.44 23.64
C ASN A 92 -22.72 -26.76 23.05
N ARG A 93 -22.88 -26.86 21.71
CA ARG A 93 -23.21 -28.12 21.04
C ARG A 93 -22.04 -29.09 21.05
N HIS A 94 -20.83 -28.61 20.79
CA HIS A 94 -19.62 -29.43 20.80
C HIS A 94 -19.31 -29.99 22.20
N GLU A 95 -19.39 -29.16 23.24
CA GLU A 95 -19.18 -29.56 24.64
C GLU A 95 -20.23 -30.57 25.16
N ARG A 96 -21.41 -30.63 24.54
CA ARG A 96 -22.44 -31.64 24.86
C ARG A 96 -22.23 -32.97 24.14
N GLN A 97 -21.33 -33.01 23.16
CA GLN A 97 -21.09 -34.17 22.29
C GLN A 97 -19.80 -34.91 22.66
N THR A 98 -18.95 -34.30 23.47
CA THR A 98 -17.78 -34.89 24.16
C THR A 98 -18.16 -35.34 25.56
#